data_AF-A0A353M0Q7-F1
#
_entry.id   AF-A0A353M0Q7-F1
#
_cell.length_a   1.000
_cell.length_b   1.000
_cell.length_c   1.000
_cell.angle_alpha   90.00
_cell.angle_beta   90.00
_cell.angle_gamma   90.00
#
_symmetry.space_group_name_H-M   'P 1'
#
loop_
_entity.id
_entity.type
_entity.pdbx_description
1 polymer ?
#
loop_
_entity_poly.entity_id
_entity_poly.type
_entity_poly.pdbx_seq_one_letter_code
_entity_poly.pdbx_strand_id
1 'polypeptide(L)'
;MMEDKQPQILAEILISEEQTNELGKALGRLLGYKMQRKVQDEYPLSASIFLVWCTIYNYKDGTLWDPIFARLGIARNAKDCVFLGELFLATISEYNLLPAPDTGKRYLTPIVMHGYISDHYAKRLLDYLNAVYISYLEYNVTDSALEKLWSELFNISEEQVNLRDRLEQLTEQENLLRSRSGQMEIPAILYGHRRRTIEQHQREAGTRHADLVQTEQRLFELDQQIEGMELLRGEFDTCKTAFTTEQPDGPVEGDVWDEIHHLGRQISSEFDRRLEEFDSEHKALKRQLYTYKNSLSIAKDRSVVLMTAVVKLGGGDI
;
A
#
# COMPACT_ATOMS: atom_id res chain seq x y z
N MET A 1 -8.52 6.72 27.33
CA MET A 1 -7.43 6.37 28.26
C MET A 1 -7.79 5.03 28.87
N MET A 2 -7.21 3.94 28.38
CA MET A 2 -7.16 2.72 29.19
C MET A 2 -6.02 2.98 30.18
N GLU A 3 -6.30 2.95 31.48
CA GLU A 3 -5.23 2.86 32.48
C GLU A 3 -4.46 1.58 32.19
N ASP A 4 -3.16 1.70 31.88
CA ASP A 4 -2.23 0.57 31.88
C ASP A 4 -2.22 -0.02 33.30
N LYS A 5 -3.14 -0.95 33.57
CA LYS A 5 -3.17 -1.69 34.83
C LYS A 5 -1.89 -2.52 34.88
N GLN A 6 -0.95 -2.09 35.72
CA GLN A 6 0.22 -2.89 36.03
C GLN A 6 -0.24 -4.23 36.61
N PRO A 7 0.35 -5.36 36.17
CA PRO A 7 -0.07 -6.67 36.63
C PRO A 7 0.16 -6.79 38.14
N GLN A 8 -0.88 -7.16 38.88
CA GLN A 8 -0.81 -7.34 40.34
C GLN A 8 -0.53 -8.79 40.72
N ILE A 9 -0.68 -9.70 39.76
CA ILE A 9 -0.50 -11.14 39.92
C ILE A 9 0.41 -11.66 38.78
N LEU A 10 1.39 -12.50 39.11
CA LEU A 10 2.38 -12.95 38.13
C LEU A 10 1.81 -13.84 37.02
N ALA A 11 0.69 -14.55 37.26
CA ALA A 11 -0.02 -15.29 36.22
C ALA A 11 -0.67 -14.39 35.14
N GLU A 12 -0.82 -13.08 35.38
CA GLU A 12 -1.30 -12.15 34.34
C GLU A 12 -0.25 -11.93 33.23
N ILE A 13 1.02 -12.23 33.53
CA ILE A 13 2.11 -12.24 32.54
C ILE A 13 2.12 -13.62 31.89
N LEU A 14 1.43 -13.75 30.74
CA LEU A 14 1.33 -15.01 30.01
C LEU A 14 2.67 -15.46 29.45
N ILE A 15 3.10 -16.67 29.83
CA ILE A 15 4.33 -17.31 29.35
C ILE A 15 4.00 -18.74 28.99
N SER A 16 4.48 -19.21 27.83
CA SER A 16 4.26 -20.60 27.39
C SER A 16 5.08 -21.62 28.19
N GLU A 17 4.71 -22.90 28.11
CA GLU A 17 5.51 -23.96 28.74
C GLU A 17 6.94 -24.01 28.17
N GLU A 18 7.12 -23.79 26.88
CA GLU A 18 8.43 -23.74 26.23
C GLU A 18 9.28 -22.58 26.76
N GLN A 19 8.70 -21.38 26.85
CA GLN A 19 9.39 -20.21 27.41
C GLN A 19 9.74 -20.42 28.89
N THR A 20 8.84 -21.03 29.65
CA THR A 20 9.08 -21.41 31.06
C THR A 20 10.25 -22.40 31.18
N ASN A 21 10.35 -23.35 30.24
CA ASN A 21 11.45 -24.31 30.18
C ASN A 21 12.79 -23.66 29.85
N GLU A 22 12.83 -22.77 28.86
CA GLU A 22 14.06 -22.04 28.52
C GLU A 22 14.51 -21.13 29.66
N LEU A 23 13.56 -20.47 30.34
CA LEU A 23 13.83 -19.66 31.51
C LEU A 23 14.39 -20.50 32.67
N GLY A 24 13.79 -21.68 32.92
CA GLY A 24 14.28 -22.65 33.89
C GLY A 24 15.72 -23.11 33.59
N LYS A 25 16.04 -23.44 32.34
CA LYS A 25 17.41 -23.80 31.93
C LYS A 25 18.40 -22.66 32.15
N ALA A 26 18.02 -21.43 31.79
CA ALA A 26 18.88 -20.26 31.95
C ALA A 26 19.18 -19.95 33.42
N LEU A 27 18.14 -19.93 34.27
CA LEU A 27 18.26 -19.77 35.72
C LEU A 27 19.05 -20.93 36.35
N GLY A 28 18.79 -22.15 35.90
CA GLY A 28 19.49 -23.36 36.29
C GLY A 28 21.00 -23.28 36.09
N ARG A 29 21.46 -22.77 34.94
CA ARG A 29 22.89 -22.53 34.68
C ARG A 29 23.47 -21.53 35.68
N LEU A 30 22.80 -20.40 35.91
CA LEU A 30 23.27 -19.37 36.85
C LEU A 30 23.37 -19.90 38.28
N LEU A 31 22.38 -20.66 38.74
CA LEU A 31 22.37 -21.28 40.06
C LEU A 31 23.40 -22.41 40.18
N GLY A 32 23.60 -23.19 39.12
CA GLY A 32 24.65 -24.21 39.04
C GLY A 32 26.07 -23.65 39.19
N TYR A 33 26.31 -22.42 38.69
CA TYR A 33 27.55 -21.67 38.90
C TYR A 33 27.59 -20.91 40.25
N LYS A 34 26.63 -21.14 41.14
CA LYS A 34 26.49 -20.47 42.45
C LYS A 34 26.34 -18.94 42.35
N MET A 35 25.79 -18.43 41.24
CA MET A 35 25.55 -17.00 41.03
C MET A 35 24.22 -16.53 41.63
N GLN A 36 23.87 -17.02 42.83
CA GLN A 36 22.61 -16.71 43.52
C GLN A 36 22.40 -15.20 43.67
N ARG A 37 23.45 -14.47 44.07
CA ARG A 37 23.40 -13.01 44.22
C ARG A 37 23.05 -12.28 42.91
N LYS A 38 23.56 -12.77 41.79
CA LYS A 38 23.24 -12.19 40.47
C LYS A 38 21.77 -12.41 40.10
N VAL A 39 21.23 -13.60 40.41
CA VAL A 39 19.80 -13.89 40.20
C VAL A 39 18.92 -12.99 41.07
N GLN A 40 19.33 -12.75 42.32
CA GLN A 40 18.61 -11.88 43.24
C GLN A 40 18.64 -10.40 42.81
N ASP A 41 19.80 -9.89 42.38
CA ASP A 41 19.97 -8.46 42.09
C ASP A 41 19.52 -8.08 40.67
N GLU A 42 19.72 -8.95 39.67
CA GLU A 42 19.46 -8.62 38.25
C GLU A 42 18.21 -9.29 37.68
N TYR A 43 17.80 -10.45 38.22
CA TYR A 43 16.70 -11.25 37.65
C TYR A 43 15.62 -11.71 38.66
N PRO A 44 15.21 -10.90 39.66
CA PRO A 44 14.26 -11.34 40.68
C PRO A 44 12.87 -11.63 40.10
N LEU A 45 12.38 -10.79 39.18
CA LEU A 45 11.10 -10.99 38.49
C LEU A 45 11.09 -12.25 37.63
N SER A 46 12.14 -12.45 36.83
CA SER A 46 12.26 -13.62 35.95
C SER A 46 12.28 -14.93 36.74
N ALA A 47 13.00 -14.95 37.87
CA ALA A 47 12.97 -16.09 38.77
C ALA A 47 11.59 -16.30 39.40
N SER A 48 10.92 -15.24 39.85
CA SER A 48 9.57 -15.35 40.44
C SER A 48 8.49 -15.80 39.45
N ILE A 49 8.53 -15.29 38.22
CA ILE A 49 7.63 -15.69 37.13
C ILE A 49 7.85 -17.17 36.79
N PHE A 50 9.11 -17.61 36.68
CA PHE A 50 9.43 -19.02 36.47
C PHE A 50 8.84 -19.92 37.56
N LEU A 51 8.97 -19.54 38.83
CA LEU A 51 8.43 -20.31 39.96
C LEU A 51 6.91 -20.47 39.84
N VAL A 52 6.20 -19.41 39.48
CA VAL A 52 4.73 -19.42 39.31
C VAL A 52 4.32 -20.29 38.12
N TRP A 53 4.85 -20.03 36.93
CA TRP A 53 4.44 -20.78 35.73
C TRP A 53 4.89 -22.24 35.75
N CYS A 54 6.07 -22.55 36.31
CA CYS A 54 6.47 -23.93 36.54
C CYS A 54 5.50 -24.65 37.49
N THR A 55 4.95 -23.94 38.48
CA THR A 55 3.94 -24.46 39.39
C THR A 55 2.61 -24.67 38.66
N ILE A 56 2.13 -23.71 37.86
CA ILE A 56 0.90 -23.85 37.06
C ILE A 56 0.93 -25.11 36.19
N TYR A 57 2.03 -25.37 35.48
CA TYR A 57 2.10 -26.51 34.56
C TYR A 57 2.31 -27.86 35.23
N ASN A 58 2.95 -27.92 36.41
CA ASN A 58 3.48 -29.19 36.94
C ASN A 58 3.02 -29.52 38.36
N TYR A 59 2.30 -28.63 39.04
CA TYR A 59 1.91 -28.85 40.43
C TYR A 59 0.77 -29.88 40.52
N LYS A 60 1.09 -31.04 41.12
CA LYS A 60 0.14 -32.10 41.47
C LYS A 60 0.45 -32.56 42.89
N ASP A 61 -0.58 -32.76 43.72
CA ASP A 61 -0.49 -33.43 45.03
C ASP A 61 0.54 -32.86 46.04
N GLY A 62 0.76 -31.53 46.05
CA GLY A 62 1.52 -30.87 47.13
C GLY A 62 3.05 -30.90 47.02
N THR A 63 3.59 -31.38 45.89
CA THR A 63 5.03 -31.41 45.60
C THR A 63 5.46 -30.22 44.73
N LEU A 64 5.80 -29.10 45.38
CA LEU A 64 6.20 -27.87 44.70
C LEU A 64 7.62 -27.94 44.10
N TRP A 65 8.59 -28.33 44.92
CA TRP A 65 10.00 -28.12 44.60
C TRP A 65 10.53 -29.10 43.56
N ASP A 66 10.06 -30.34 43.57
CA ASP A 66 10.58 -31.38 42.68
C ASP A 66 10.48 -31.02 41.18
N PRO A 67 9.33 -30.55 40.65
CA PRO A 67 9.25 -30.10 39.26
C PRO A 67 10.12 -28.86 38.99
N ILE A 68 10.22 -27.93 39.93
CA ILE A 68 11.05 -26.72 39.80
C ILE A 68 12.53 -27.10 39.64
N PHE A 69 13.06 -27.95 40.51
CA PHE A 69 14.46 -28.38 40.44
C PHE A 69 14.74 -29.27 39.22
N ALA A 70 13.77 -30.07 38.77
CA ALA A 70 13.88 -30.82 37.53
C ALA A 70 14.04 -29.89 36.31
N ARG A 71 13.25 -28.81 36.21
CA ARG A 71 13.33 -27.83 35.10
C ARG A 71 14.57 -26.93 35.19
N LEU A 72 15.05 -26.64 36.40
CA LEU A 72 16.34 -25.96 36.61
C LEU A 72 17.54 -26.86 36.27
N GLY A 73 17.37 -28.17 36.17
CA GLY A 73 18.46 -29.11 35.87
C GLY A 73 19.54 -29.19 36.95
N ILE A 74 19.19 -28.87 38.21
CA ILE A 74 20.10 -28.93 39.36
C ILE A 74 19.52 -29.81 40.46
N ALA A 75 20.40 -30.43 41.26
CA ALA A 75 19.97 -31.28 42.36
C ALA A 75 19.25 -30.47 43.44
N ARG A 76 18.06 -30.94 43.86
CA ARG A 76 17.29 -30.31 44.93
C ARG A 76 18.12 -30.27 46.21
N ASN A 77 18.21 -29.08 46.81
CA ASN A 77 18.78 -28.90 48.13
C ASN A 77 17.94 -27.89 48.95
N ALA A 78 17.99 -28.03 50.28
CA ALA A 78 17.17 -27.19 51.16
C ALA A 78 17.57 -25.71 51.13
N LYS A 79 18.83 -25.39 50.86
CA LYS A 79 19.33 -24.01 50.82
C LYS A 79 18.76 -23.24 49.63
N ASP A 80 18.69 -23.89 48.47
CA ASP A 80 18.17 -23.32 47.23
C ASP A 80 16.63 -23.22 47.29
N CYS A 81 15.94 -24.17 47.94
CA CYS A 81 14.51 -24.01 48.24
C CYS A 81 14.24 -22.74 49.06
N VAL A 82 15.05 -22.50 50.10
CA VAL A 82 14.91 -21.30 50.95
C VAL A 82 15.27 -20.05 50.15
N PHE A 83 16.38 -20.07 49.41
CA PHE A 83 16.80 -18.94 48.58
C PHE A 83 15.72 -18.53 47.57
N LEU A 84 15.19 -19.48 46.80
CA LEU A 84 14.14 -19.21 45.81
C LEU A 84 12.84 -18.73 46.47
N GLY A 85 12.48 -19.28 47.63
CA GLY A 85 11.31 -18.84 48.39
C GLY A 85 11.44 -17.43 48.96
N GLU A 86 12.58 -17.08 49.54
CA GLU A 86 12.85 -15.73 50.06
C GLU A 86 12.97 -14.71 48.92
N LEU A 87 13.61 -15.09 47.81
CA LEU A 87 13.64 -14.28 46.60
C LEU A 87 12.22 -13.98 46.11
N PHE A 88 11.35 -14.98 46.07
CA PHE A 88 9.95 -14.79 45.65
C PHE A 88 9.20 -13.79 46.54
N LEU A 89 9.34 -13.93 47.86
CA LEU A 89 8.72 -13.01 48.82
C LEU A 89 9.28 -11.58 48.70
N ALA A 90 10.59 -11.45 48.49
CA ALA A 90 11.25 -10.17 48.26
C ALA A 90 10.70 -9.51 46.98
N THR A 91 10.57 -10.26 45.88
CA THR A 91 9.99 -9.76 44.62
C THR A 91 8.55 -9.29 44.81
N ILE A 92 7.71 -10.01 45.56
CA ILE A 92 6.33 -9.55 45.85
C ILE A 92 6.36 -8.17 46.52
N SER A 93 7.21 -8.01 47.53
CA SER A 93 7.32 -6.76 48.27
C SER A 93 7.91 -5.62 47.44
N GLU A 94 8.95 -5.90 46.64
CA GLU A 94 9.66 -4.89 45.85
C GLU A 94 8.80 -4.32 44.72
N TYR A 95 8.02 -5.19 44.06
CA TYR A 95 7.18 -4.82 42.92
C TYR A 95 5.73 -4.51 43.32
N ASN A 96 5.43 -4.41 44.61
CA ASN A 96 4.10 -4.11 45.16
C ASN A 96 3.00 -5.04 44.58
N LEU A 97 3.34 -6.33 44.44
CA LEU A 97 2.40 -7.36 43.98
C LEU A 97 1.45 -7.76 45.11
N LEU A 98 0.34 -8.39 44.77
CA LEU A 98 -0.68 -8.77 45.75
C LEU A 98 -0.10 -9.74 46.80
N PRO A 99 -0.03 -9.37 48.10
CA PRO A 99 0.55 -10.23 49.12
C PRO A 99 -0.36 -11.42 49.41
N ALA A 100 0.26 -12.56 49.71
CA ALA A 100 -0.46 -13.75 50.12
C ALA A 100 -0.96 -13.67 51.56
N PRO A 101 -2.09 -14.33 51.89
CA PRO A 101 -2.51 -14.46 53.28
C PRO A 101 -1.47 -15.23 54.10
N ASP A 102 -1.32 -14.88 55.38
CA ASP A 102 -0.41 -15.55 56.32
C ASP A 102 -0.99 -16.89 56.81
N THR A 103 -1.45 -17.71 55.86
CA THR A 103 -2.07 -19.01 56.10
C THR A 103 -1.40 -20.08 55.23
N GLY A 104 -1.19 -21.27 55.80
CA GLY A 104 -0.59 -22.40 55.06
C GLY A 104 0.94 -22.42 55.08
N LYS A 105 1.56 -22.80 53.95
CA LYS A 105 3.01 -23.03 53.85
C LYS A 105 3.68 -21.77 53.30
N ARG A 106 4.63 -21.20 54.06
CA ARG A 106 5.32 -19.92 53.82
C ARG A 106 5.66 -19.59 52.36
N TYR A 107 6.22 -20.54 51.59
CA TYR A 107 6.60 -20.31 50.19
C TYR A 107 5.59 -20.85 49.18
N LEU A 108 4.83 -21.88 49.54
CA LEU A 108 3.86 -22.50 48.62
C LEU A 108 2.64 -21.61 48.44
N THR A 109 2.05 -21.13 49.54
CA THR A 109 0.80 -20.34 49.51
C THR A 109 0.95 -19.13 48.57
N PRO A 110 2.02 -18.32 48.64
CA PRO A 110 2.19 -17.18 47.75
C PRO A 110 2.37 -17.56 46.28
N ILE A 111 3.18 -18.59 45.98
CA ILE A 111 3.46 -19.00 44.59
C ILE A 111 2.18 -19.54 43.92
N VAL A 112 1.43 -20.36 44.65
CA VAL A 112 0.16 -20.95 44.19
C VAL A 112 -0.93 -19.88 44.04
N MET A 113 -0.99 -18.90 44.95
CA MET A 113 -1.90 -17.76 44.84
C MET A 113 -1.59 -16.92 43.59
N HIS A 114 -0.32 -16.65 43.34
CA HIS A 114 0.08 -15.95 42.12
C HIS A 114 -0.11 -16.76 40.84
N GLY A 115 -0.41 -18.06 40.95
CA GLY A 115 -0.81 -18.96 39.87
C GLY A 115 -2.30 -19.24 39.76
N TYR A 116 -3.16 -18.57 40.55
CA TYR A 116 -4.61 -18.82 40.64
C TYR A 116 -5.03 -20.25 41.01
N ILE A 117 -4.19 -21.02 41.70
CA ILE A 117 -4.50 -22.39 42.10
C ILE A 117 -5.23 -22.38 43.46
N SER A 118 -6.53 -22.07 43.44
CA SER A 118 -7.35 -21.70 44.62
C SER A 118 -7.49 -22.77 45.70
N ASP A 119 -7.48 -24.06 45.36
CA ASP A 119 -7.82 -25.15 46.28
C ASP A 119 -6.87 -25.26 47.49
N HIS A 120 -5.67 -24.70 47.37
CA HIS A 120 -4.61 -24.83 48.37
C HIS A 120 -4.48 -23.63 49.30
N TYR A 121 -4.84 -22.42 48.89
CA TYR A 121 -4.75 -21.20 49.72
C TYR A 121 -6.11 -20.65 50.15
N ALA A 122 -7.18 -21.00 49.43
CA ALA A 122 -8.56 -20.59 49.74
C ALA A 122 -9.43 -21.83 49.97
N LYS A 123 -9.09 -22.61 51.01
CA LYS A 123 -9.83 -23.83 51.37
C LYS A 123 -11.33 -23.53 51.45
N ARG A 124 -12.14 -24.32 50.75
CA ARG A 124 -13.61 -24.22 50.68
C ARG A 124 -14.16 -22.99 49.96
N LEU A 125 -13.32 -22.12 49.38
CA LEU A 125 -13.80 -21.01 48.54
C LEU A 125 -14.47 -21.57 47.29
N LEU A 126 -13.82 -22.54 46.63
CA LEU A 126 -14.41 -23.21 45.47
C LEU A 126 -15.69 -23.96 45.88
N ASP A 127 -15.67 -24.70 46.98
CA ASP A 127 -16.86 -25.38 47.51
C ASP A 127 -18.01 -24.42 47.78
N TYR A 128 -17.72 -23.24 48.34
CA TYR A 128 -18.71 -22.19 48.61
C TYR A 128 -19.25 -21.56 47.32
N LEU A 129 -18.36 -21.20 46.38
CA LEU A 129 -18.76 -20.66 45.08
C LEU A 129 -19.59 -21.70 44.32
N ASN A 130 -19.14 -22.95 44.25
CA ASN A 130 -19.85 -24.06 43.64
C ASN A 130 -21.22 -24.27 44.30
N ALA A 131 -21.31 -24.20 45.64
CA ALA A 131 -22.59 -24.26 46.34
C ALA A 131 -23.51 -23.09 45.96
N VAL A 132 -23.01 -21.87 45.81
CA VAL A 132 -23.79 -20.71 45.33
C VAL A 132 -24.21 -20.90 43.87
N TYR A 133 -23.34 -21.38 42.99
CA TYR A 133 -23.66 -21.64 41.58
C TYR A 133 -24.70 -22.75 41.41
N ILE A 134 -24.61 -23.82 42.21
CA ILE A 134 -25.57 -24.94 42.20
C ILE A 134 -26.92 -24.50 42.81
N SER A 135 -26.90 -23.87 43.99
CA SER A 135 -28.13 -23.58 44.74
C SER A 135 -28.89 -22.34 44.26
N TYR A 136 -28.19 -21.36 43.68
CA TYR A 136 -28.76 -20.05 43.36
C TYR A 136 -28.90 -19.80 41.86
N LEU A 137 -28.06 -20.44 41.03
CA LEU A 137 -28.01 -20.20 39.59
C LEU A 137 -28.32 -21.46 38.74
N GLU A 138 -28.62 -22.60 39.39
CA GLU A 138 -28.98 -23.89 38.76
C GLU A 138 -27.98 -24.39 37.69
N TYR A 139 -26.73 -23.94 37.74
CA TYR A 139 -25.71 -24.38 36.79
C TYR A 139 -25.17 -25.76 37.14
N ASN A 140 -24.80 -26.54 36.12
CA ASN A 140 -24.13 -27.83 36.30
C ASN A 140 -22.63 -27.62 36.56
N VAL A 141 -22.19 -27.92 37.78
CA VAL A 141 -20.82 -27.67 38.26
C VAL A 141 -20.07 -28.98 38.51
N THR A 142 -20.41 -30.06 37.80
CA THR A 142 -19.64 -31.31 37.86
C THR A 142 -18.21 -31.09 37.35
N ASP A 143 -17.27 -31.90 37.83
CA ASP A 143 -15.85 -31.81 37.43
C ASP A 143 -15.66 -31.82 35.91
N SER A 144 -16.44 -32.63 35.18
CA SER A 144 -16.41 -32.67 33.71
C SER A 144 -16.90 -31.37 33.04
N ALA A 145 -17.85 -30.67 33.66
CA ALA A 145 -18.38 -29.41 33.14
C ALA A 145 -17.44 -28.24 33.42
N LEU A 146 -16.81 -28.25 34.61
CA LEU A 146 -15.73 -27.33 34.96
C LEU A 146 -14.51 -27.55 34.07
N GLU A 147 -14.09 -28.79 33.84
CA GLU A 147 -12.96 -29.12 32.98
C GLU A 147 -13.18 -28.65 31.54
N LYS A 148 -14.42 -28.76 31.03
CA LYS A 148 -14.82 -28.19 29.75
C LYS A 148 -14.76 -26.65 29.75
N LEU A 149 -15.33 -25.98 30.76
CA LEU A 149 -15.26 -24.53 30.90
C LEU A 149 -13.83 -24.02 30.99
N TRP A 150 -12.97 -24.69 31.75
CA TRP A 150 -11.55 -24.38 31.86
C TRP A 150 -10.83 -24.60 30.54
N SER A 151 -11.13 -25.70 29.82
CA SER A 151 -10.57 -25.91 28.48
C SER A 151 -10.99 -24.81 27.51
N GLU A 152 -12.23 -24.33 27.56
CA GLU A 152 -12.71 -23.23 26.73
C GLU A 152 -12.08 -21.89 27.14
N LEU A 153 -11.91 -21.61 28.43
CA LEU A 153 -11.26 -20.40 28.95
C LEU A 153 -9.76 -20.35 28.67
N PHE A 154 -9.07 -21.48 28.75
CA PHE A 154 -7.62 -21.55 28.52
C PHE A 154 -7.24 -21.86 27.07
N ASN A 155 -8.11 -22.47 26.24
CA ASN A 155 -7.91 -22.52 24.79
C ASN A 155 -7.96 -21.14 24.13
N ILE A 156 -8.61 -20.16 24.78
CA ILE A 156 -8.48 -18.75 24.38
C ILE A 156 -7.01 -18.33 24.40
N SER A 157 -6.17 -18.88 25.28
CA SER A 157 -4.72 -18.56 25.29
C SER A 157 -4.00 -19.10 24.05
N GLU A 158 -4.35 -20.29 23.56
CA GLU A 158 -3.83 -20.80 22.27
C GLU A 158 -4.32 -19.96 21.10
N GLU A 159 -5.59 -19.55 21.10
CA GLU A 159 -6.12 -18.63 20.08
C GLU A 159 -5.42 -17.26 20.11
N GLN A 160 -5.14 -16.72 21.30
CA GLN A 160 -4.42 -15.46 21.47
C GLN A 160 -2.97 -15.56 20.99
N VAL A 161 -2.29 -16.68 21.26
CA VAL A 161 -0.94 -16.95 20.73
C VAL A 161 -0.98 -17.04 19.21
N ASN A 162 -1.94 -17.77 18.64
CA ASN A 162 -2.09 -17.93 17.20
C ASN A 162 -2.44 -16.59 16.51
N LEU A 163 -3.29 -15.76 17.15
CA LEU A 163 -3.61 -14.41 16.68
C LEU A 163 -2.38 -13.50 16.71
N ARG A 164 -1.54 -13.60 17.75
CA ARG A 164 -0.30 -12.84 17.86
C ARG A 164 0.70 -13.23 16.77
N ASP A 165 0.92 -14.52 16.56
CA ASP A 165 1.82 -15.03 15.51
C ASP A 165 1.33 -14.58 14.12
N ARG A 166 0.02 -14.57 13.91
CA ARG A 166 -0.59 -14.10 12.66
C ARG A 166 -0.46 -12.60 12.47
N LEU A 167 -0.54 -11.81 13.54
CA LEU A 167 -0.25 -10.38 13.53
C LEU A 167 1.20 -10.10 13.16
N GLU A 168 2.13 -10.90 13.68
CA GLU A 168 3.56 -10.78 13.39
C GLU A 168 3.84 -11.11 11.91
N GLN A 169 3.26 -12.19 11.39
CA GLN A 169 3.34 -12.54 9.95
C GLN A 169 2.77 -11.44 9.04
N LEU A 170 1.61 -10.87 9.40
CA LEU A 170 0.99 -9.80 8.63
C LEU A 170 1.84 -8.51 8.65
N THR A 171 2.45 -8.21 9.79
CA THR A 171 3.35 -7.05 9.93
C THR A 171 4.61 -7.23 9.08
N GLU A 172 5.17 -8.44 9.04
CA GLU A 172 6.32 -8.76 8.18
C GLU A 172 5.96 -8.66 6.69
N GLN A 173 4.79 -9.16 6.29
CA GLN A 173 4.26 -8.99 4.93
C GLN A 173 4.05 -7.51 4.57
N GLU A 174 3.50 -6.71 5.48
CA GLU A 174 3.33 -5.26 5.26
C GLU A 174 4.68 -4.59 5.04
N ASN A 175 5.68 -4.89 5.87
CA ASN A 175 7.01 -4.32 5.74
C ASN A 175 7.68 -4.72 4.42
N LEU A 176 7.51 -5.97 4.00
CA LEU A 176 8.03 -6.47 2.71
C LEU A 176 7.33 -5.81 1.51
N LEU A 177 6.01 -5.57 1.61
CA LEU A 177 5.27 -4.82 0.60
C LEU A 177 5.66 -3.34 0.59
N ARG A 178 5.92 -2.73 1.75
CA ARG A 178 6.42 -1.35 1.85
C ARG A 178 7.80 -1.20 1.25
N SER A 179 8.73 -2.13 1.53
CA SER A 179 10.06 -2.10 0.91
C SER A 179 9.98 -2.32 -0.59
N ARG A 180 9.12 -3.23 -1.06
CA ARG A 180 8.91 -3.49 -2.48
C ARG A 180 8.22 -2.32 -3.19
N SER A 181 7.27 -1.65 -2.54
CA SER A 181 6.66 -0.40 -3.01
C SER A 181 7.68 0.75 -3.07
N GLY A 182 8.60 0.83 -2.11
CA GLY A 182 9.71 1.77 -2.13
C GLY A 182 10.74 1.51 -3.25
N GLN A 183 10.90 0.24 -3.66
CA GLN A 183 11.71 -0.15 -4.82
C GLN A 183 10.99 0.05 -6.16
N MET A 184 9.64 0.04 -6.15
CA MET A 184 8.82 0.48 -7.27
C MET A 184 8.80 2.01 -7.32
N GLU A 185 9.96 2.63 -7.53
CA GLU A 185 10.02 4.03 -7.93
C GLU A 185 9.40 4.13 -9.33
N ILE A 186 8.14 4.57 -9.39
CA ILE A 186 7.51 4.98 -10.64
C ILE A 186 8.45 6.05 -11.24
N PRO A 187 9.02 5.84 -12.44
CA PRO A 187 9.96 6.78 -13.03
C PRO A 187 9.40 8.20 -13.00
N ALA A 188 10.20 9.19 -12.56
CA ALA A 188 9.77 10.59 -12.37
C ALA A 188 9.03 11.20 -13.57
N ILE A 189 9.30 10.66 -14.77
CA ILE A 189 8.62 10.98 -16.03
C ILE A 189 7.09 10.77 -15.93
N LEU A 190 6.62 9.77 -15.18
CA LEU A 190 5.19 9.48 -15.00
C LEU A 190 4.55 10.26 -13.85
N TYR A 191 5.33 10.78 -12.90
CA TYR A 191 4.83 11.71 -11.89
C TYR A 191 4.35 13.03 -12.51
N GLY A 192 4.99 13.47 -13.62
CA GLY A 192 4.60 14.67 -14.37
C GLY A 192 3.45 14.46 -15.37
N HIS A 193 3.29 13.25 -15.90
CA HIS A 193 2.33 12.96 -16.96
C HIS A 193 1.12 12.17 -16.43
N ARG A 194 0.20 12.87 -15.76
CA ARG A 194 -1.09 12.32 -15.36
C ARG A 194 -1.88 11.87 -16.59
N ARG A 195 -2.84 10.95 -16.41
CA ARG A 195 -3.88 10.59 -17.40
C ARG A 195 -4.46 11.80 -18.14
N ARG A 196 -4.63 12.93 -17.44
CA ARG A 196 -5.05 14.21 -18.03
C ARG A 196 -4.12 14.74 -19.12
N THR A 197 -2.81 14.61 -18.97
CA THR A 197 -1.82 15.07 -19.96
C THR A 197 -1.87 14.19 -21.21
N ILE A 198 -2.05 12.88 -21.06
CA ILE A 198 -2.24 11.96 -22.19
C ILE A 198 -3.55 12.26 -22.92
N GLU A 199 -4.65 12.44 -22.18
CA GLU A 199 -5.96 12.82 -22.74
C GLU A 199 -5.91 14.20 -23.41
N GLN A 200 -5.12 15.14 -22.89
CA GLN A 200 -4.90 16.45 -23.50
C GLN A 200 -4.13 16.33 -24.81
N HIS A 201 -3.02 15.57 -24.85
CA HIS A 201 -2.25 15.36 -26.08
C HIS A 201 -3.07 14.62 -27.14
N GLN A 202 -3.91 13.66 -26.75
CA GLN A 202 -4.84 12.99 -27.67
C GLN A 202 -5.89 13.94 -28.24
N ARG A 203 -6.47 14.83 -27.40
CA ARG A 203 -7.39 15.88 -27.86
C ARG A 203 -6.71 16.85 -28.83
N GLU A 204 -5.52 17.34 -28.49
CA GLU A 204 -4.73 18.22 -29.35
C GLU A 204 -4.34 17.55 -30.68
N ALA A 205 -4.05 16.26 -30.67
CA ALA A 205 -3.79 15.50 -31.90
C ALA A 205 -5.06 15.35 -32.75
N GLY A 206 -6.22 15.15 -32.12
CA GLY A 206 -7.51 15.11 -32.78
C GLY A 206 -7.90 16.43 -33.45
N THR A 207 -7.72 17.56 -32.76
CA THR A 207 -8.00 18.89 -33.33
C THR A 207 -7.06 19.21 -34.49
N ARG A 208 -5.75 18.96 -34.33
CA ARG A 208 -4.77 19.18 -35.41
C ARG A 208 -5.03 18.30 -36.64
N HIS A 209 -5.56 17.09 -36.43
CA HIS A 209 -5.95 16.23 -37.54
C HIS A 209 -7.18 16.77 -38.29
N ALA A 210 -8.18 17.30 -37.57
CA ALA A 210 -9.32 17.97 -38.20
C ALA A 210 -8.88 19.21 -39.00
N ASP A 211 -7.99 20.02 -38.44
CA ASP A 211 -7.43 21.20 -39.12
C ASP A 211 -6.66 20.80 -40.40
N LEU A 212 -5.92 19.68 -40.37
CA LEU A 212 -5.24 19.13 -41.55
C LEU A 212 -6.23 18.76 -42.66
N VAL A 213 -7.31 18.04 -42.32
CA VAL A 213 -8.34 17.63 -43.28
C VAL A 213 -9.01 18.86 -43.90
N GLN A 214 -9.33 19.87 -43.09
CA GLN A 214 -9.93 21.12 -43.58
C GLN A 214 -8.98 21.88 -44.51
N THR A 215 -7.68 21.94 -44.16
CA THR A 215 -6.66 22.61 -44.98
C THR A 215 -6.41 21.87 -46.30
N GLU A 216 -6.38 20.53 -46.28
CA GLU A 216 -6.26 19.69 -47.48
C GLU A 216 -7.47 19.88 -48.41
N GLN A 217 -8.68 19.96 -47.84
CA GLN A 217 -9.89 20.22 -48.63
C GLN A 217 -9.91 21.64 -49.22
N ARG A 218 -9.43 22.64 -48.47
CA ARG A 218 -9.32 24.01 -48.97
C ARG A 218 -8.30 24.14 -50.10
N LEU A 219 -7.17 23.44 -50.01
CA LEU A 219 -6.19 23.36 -51.10
C LEU A 219 -6.81 22.76 -52.36
N PHE A 220 -7.58 21.68 -52.22
CA PHE A 220 -8.28 21.06 -53.35
C PHE A 220 -9.30 22.01 -54.01
N GLU A 221 -10.07 22.76 -53.21
CA GLU A 221 -10.98 23.79 -53.73
C GLU A 221 -10.24 24.89 -54.49
N LEU A 222 -9.08 25.32 -53.96
CA LEU A 222 -8.27 26.37 -54.57
C LEU A 222 -7.63 25.90 -55.89
N ASP A 223 -7.16 24.65 -55.94
CA ASP A 223 -6.64 24.03 -57.17
C ASP A 223 -7.72 24.01 -58.27
N GLN A 224 -8.96 23.65 -57.93
CA GLN A 224 -10.08 23.72 -58.88
C GLN A 224 -10.39 25.15 -59.35
N GLN A 225 -10.25 26.15 -58.47
CA GLN A 225 -10.45 27.56 -58.84
C GLN A 225 -9.36 28.08 -59.77
N ILE A 226 -8.09 27.68 -59.53
CA ILE A 226 -6.96 28.01 -60.39
C ILE A 226 -7.17 27.38 -61.77
N GLU A 227 -7.44 26.07 -61.85
CA GLU A 227 -7.70 25.38 -63.12
C GLU A 227 -8.87 26.02 -63.90
N GLY A 228 -9.96 26.36 -63.22
CA GLY A 228 -11.10 27.04 -63.83
C GLY A 228 -10.77 28.44 -64.34
N MET A 229 -9.96 29.21 -63.61
CA MET A 229 -9.50 30.54 -64.03
C MET A 229 -8.53 30.48 -65.20
N GLU A 230 -7.62 29.50 -65.23
CA GLU A 230 -6.72 29.29 -66.37
C GLU A 230 -7.50 28.91 -67.64
N LEU A 231 -8.54 28.07 -67.51
CA LEU A 231 -9.43 27.73 -68.62
C LEU A 231 -10.16 28.97 -69.15
N LEU A 232 -10.80 29.74 -68.26
CA LEU A 232 -11.52 30.98 -68.61
C LEU A 232 -10.59 32.00 -69.28
N ARG A 233 -9.37 32.13 -68.78
CA ARG A 233 -8.35 32.98 -69.40
C ARG A 233 -7.99 32.49 -70.80
N GLY A 234 -7.80 31.18 -70.98
CA GLY A 234 -7.51 30.59 -72.29
C GLY A 234 -8.63 30.79 -73.30
N GLU A 235 -9.89 30.63 -72.88
CA GLU A 235 -11.07 30.96 -73.70
C GLU A 235 -11.10 32.45 -74.05
N PHE A 236 -10.85 33.32 -73.08
CA PHE A 236 -10.78 34.77 -73.30
C PHE A 236 -9.67 35.16 -74.29
N ASP A 237 -8.47 34.60 -74.15
CA ASP A 237 -7.36 34.86 -75.07
C ASP A 237 -7.65 34.31 -76.49
N THR A 238 -8.37 33.19 -76.60
CA THR A 238 -8.85 32.66 -77.89
C THR A 238 -9.87 33.60 -78.54
N CYS A 239 -10.83 34.11 -77.76
CA CYS A 239 -11.78 35.12 -78.24
C CYS A 239 -11.07 36.42 -78.66
N LYS A 240 -10.14 36.90 -77.84
CA LYS A 240 -9.34 38.10 -78.10
C LYS A 240 -8.52 37.98 -79.38
N THR A 241 -7.88 36.82 -79.59
CA THR A 241 -7.11 36.55 -80.81
C THR A 241 -8.02 36.47 -82.04
N ALA A 242 -9.15 35.74 -81.97
CA ALA A 242 -10.14 35.69 -83.04
C ALA A 242 -10.62 37.10 -83.45
N PHE A 243 -10.95 37.95 -82.46
CA PHE A 243 -11.39 39.33 -82.66
C PHE A 243 -10.31 40.23 -83.30
N THR A 244 -9.03 39.96 -83.05
CA THR A 244 -7.92 40.67 -83.74
C THR A 244 -7.67 40.19 -85.16
N THR A 245 -7.97 38.93 -85.49
CA THR A 245 -7.79 38.38 -86.85
C THR A 245 -8.93 38.72 -87.80
N GLU A 246 -10.16 38.85 -87.30
CA GLU A 246 -11.35 39.22 -88.09
C GLU A 246 -11.59 40.74 -88.05
N GLN A 247 -10.61 41.56 -88.48
CA GLN A 247 -10.88 42.97 -88.70
C GLN A 247 -11.97 43.12 -89.79
N PRO A 248 -13.12 43.77 -89.52
CA PRO A 248 -14.10 44.03 -90.57
C PRO A 248 -13.56 45.08 -91.55
N ASP A 249 -13.65 44.79 -92.86
CA ASP A 249 -13.41 45.76 -93.94
C ASP A 249 -14.45 46.89 -93.88
N GLY A 250 -14.21 47.90 -93.05
CA GLY A 250 -15.07 49.06 -92.91
C GLY A 250 -14.46 50.17 -92.03
N PRO A 251 -14.82 51.45 -92.26
CA PRO A 251 -14.26 52.57 -91.50
C PRO A 251 -14.92 52.61 -90.12
N VAL A 252 -14.32 51.91 -89.17
CA VAL A 252 -14.66 52.05 -87.75
C VAL A 252 -13.82 53.20 -87.19
N GLU A 253 -14.45 54.15 -86.49
CA GLU A 253 -13.76 55.22 -85.78
C GLU A 253 -12.62 54.63 -84.92
N GLY A 254 -11.40 55.13 -85.12
CA GLY A 254 -10.19 54.58 -84.50
C GLY A 254 -10.21 54.49 -82.97
N ASP A 255 -11.06 55.29 -82.32
CA ASP A 255 -11.22 55.29 -80.85
C ASP A 255 -11.81 53.97 -80.30
N VAL A 256 -12.74 53.33 -81.02
CA VAL A 256 -13.49 52.17 -80.47
C VAL A 256 -12.60 50.92 -80.37
N TRP A 257 -11.70 50.72 -81.35
CA TRP A 257 -10.78 49.58 -81.34
C TRP A 257 -9.69 49.70 -80.29
N ASP A 258 -9.16 50.92 -80.08
CA ASP A 258 -8.20 51.19 -79.01
C ASP A 258 -8.83 51.00 -77.62
N GLU A 259 -10.10 51.35 -77.45
CA GLU A 259 -10.87 51.15 -76.22
C GLU A 259 -11.13 49.66 -75.94
N ILE A 260 -11.47 48.86 -76.97
CA ILE A 260 -11.61 47.40 -76.87
C ILE A 260 -10.27 46.73 -76.50
N HIS A 261 -9.16 47.16 -77.12
CA HIS A 261 -7.83 46.65 -76.78
C HIS A 261 -7.37 47.08 -75.38
N HIS A 262 -7.80 48.26 -74.92
CA HIS A 262 -7.54 48.73 -73.56
C HIS A 262 -8.32 47.88 -72.54
N LEU A 263 -9.63 47.69 -72.74
CA LEU A 263 -10.47 46.82 -71.90
C LEU A 263 -9.96 45.39 -71.90
N GLY A 264 -9.57 44.86 -73.06
CA GLY A 264 -8.98 43.52 -73.17
C GLY A 264 -7.66 43.38 -72.41
N ARG A 265 -6.83 44.42 -72.35
CA ARG A 265 -5.62 44.45 -71.50
C ARG A 265 -5.97 44.52 -70.01
N GLN A 266 -6.97 45.32 -69.64
CA GLN A 266 -7.43 45.39 -68.24
C GLN A 266 -7.96 44.04 -67.75
N ILE A 267 -8.79 43.37 -68.55
CA ILE A 267 -9.31 42.03 -68.22
C ILE A 267 -8.17 41.01 -68.09
N SER A 268 -7.21 40.98 -69.02
CA SER A 268 -6.03 40.11 -68.90
C SER A 268 -5.23 40.40 -67.62
N SER A 269 -5.02 41.68 -67.28
CA SER A 269 -4.30 42.04 -66.04
C SER A 269 -5.06 41.64 -64.77
N GLU A 270 -6.40 41.62 -64.80
CA GLU A 270 -7.20 41.18 -63.67
C GLU A 270 -7.18 39.64 -63.50
N PHE A 271 -7.10 38.90 -64.61
CA PHE A 271 -6.84 37.45 -64.56
C PHE A 271 -5.45 37.14 -63.98
N ASP A 272 -4.41 37.84 -64.44
CA ASP A 272 -3.05 37.68 -63.91
C ASP A 272 -3.00 38.00 -62.40
N ARG A 273 -3.65 39.10 -61.99
CA ARG A 273 -3.75 39.50 -60.58
C ARG A 273 -4.43 38.43 -59.72
N ARG A 274 -5.56 37.88 -60.16
CA ARG A 274 -6.28 36.81 -59.42
C ARG A 274 -5.51 35.50 -59.37
N LEU A 275 -4.83 35.13 -60.45
CA LEU A 275 -3.98 33.94 -60.48
C LEU A 275 -2.78 34.08 -59.52
N GLU A 276 -2.16 35.26 -59.44
CA GLU A 276 -1.12 35.54 -58.44
C GLU A 276 -1.66 35.50 -57.01
N GLU A 277 -2.87 36.03 -56.77
CA GLU A 277 -3.53 35.93 -55.46
C GLU A 277 -3.75 34.46 -55.06
N PHE A 278 -4.31 33.64 -55.94
CA PHE A 278 -4.53 32.21 -55.67
C PHE A 278 -3.23 31.43 -55.49
N ASP A 279 -2.19 31.67 -56.29
CA ASP A 279 -0.91 30.99 -56.13
C ASP A 279 -0.20 31.41 -54.82
N SER A 280 -0.37 32.67 -54.39
CA SER A 280 0.12 33.14 -53.09
C SER A 280 -0.59 32.46 -51.91
N GLU A 281 -1.92 32.32 -51.99
CA GLU A 281 -2.74 31.64 -50.98
C GLU A 281 -2.43 30.14 -50.96
N HIS A 282 -2.27 29.51 -52.12
CA HIS A 282 -1.87 28.12 -52.27
C HIS A 282 -0.51 27.84 -51.60
N LYS A 283 0.50 28.67 -51.87
CA LYS A 283 1.83 28.57 -51.22
C LYS A 283 1.75 28.75 -49.70
N ALA A 284 0.90 29.65 -49.21
CA ALA A 284 0.71 29.87 -47.77
C ALA A 284 0.06 28.65 -47.09
N LEU A 285 -1.02 28.13 -47.67
CA LEU A 285 -1.73 26.93 -47.17
C LEU A 285 -0.82 25.70 -47.17
N LYS A 286 0.00 25.51 -48.21
CA LYS A 286 0.96 24.39 -48.29
C LYS A 286 2.02 24.45 -47.19
N ARG A 287 2.50 25.65 -46.83
CA ARG A 287 3.43 25.84 -45.69
C ARG A 287 2.77 25.55 -44.35
N GLN A 288 1.52 25.97 -44.17
CA GLN A 288 0.74 25.65 -42.95
C GLN A 288 0.54 24.14 -42.81
N LEU A 289 0.18 23.45 -43.90
CA LEU A 289 0.00 22.00 -43.92
C LEU A 289 1.27 21.25 -43.50
N TYR A 290 2.43 21.65 -44.01
CA TYR A 290 3.72 21.06 -43.59
C TYR A 290 3.98 21.24 -42.09
N THR A 291 3.68 22.42 -41.56
CA THR A 291 3.81 22.74 -40.13
C THR A 291 2.90 21.87 -39.27
N TYR A 292 1.64 21.71 -39.69
CA TYR A 292 0.67 20.87 -38.98
C TYR A 292 1.07 19.38 -39.04
N LYS A 293 1.52 18.86 -40.19
CA LYS A 293 2.02 17.48 -40.31
C LYS A 293 3.21 17.20 -39.37
N ASN A 294 4.18 18.10 -39.31
CA ASN A 294 5.31 17.96 -38.39
C ASN A 294 4.88 17.99 -36.91
N SER A 295 3.97 18.92 -36.55
CA SER A 295 3.46 19.01 -35.18
C SER A 295 2.69 17.76 -34.74
N LEU A 296 1.94 17.13 -35.66
CA LEU A 296 1.22 15.89 -35.43
C LEU A 296 2.17 14.71 -35.22
N SER A 297 3.23 14.62 -36.03
CA SER A 297 4.27 13.58 -35.88
C SER A 297 4.90 13.65 -34.49
N ILE A 298 5.35 14.84 -34.07
CA ILE A 298 5.98 15.06 -32.76
C ILE A 298 5.01 14.68 -31.63
N ALA A 299 3.72 15.04 -31.75
CA ALA A 299 2.71 14.69 -30.75
C ALA A 299 2.47 13.17 -30.67
N LYS A 300 2.41 12.47 -31.82
CA LYS A 300 2.30 11.01 -31.88
C LYS A 300 3.51 10.33 -31.26
N ASP A 301 4.72 10.76 -31.61
CA ASP A 301 5.96 10.17 -31.09
C ASP A 301 6.04 10.28 -29.56
N ARG A 302 5.69 11.46 -29.00
CA ARG A 302 5.59 11.66 -27.55
C ARG A 302 4.55 10.74 -26.89
N SER A 303 3.40 10.53 -27.53
CA SER A 303 2.37 9.62 -27.01
C SER A 303 2.83 8.16 -27.03
N VAL A 304 3.54 7.73 -28.07
CA VAL A 304 4.08 6.36 -28.19
C VAL A 304 5.11 6.10 -27.09
N VAL A 305 6.04 7.03 -26.85
CA VAL A 305 7.04 6.92 -25.77
C VAL A 305 6.36 6.74 -24.41
N LEU A 306 5.33 7.53 -24.12
CA LEU A 306 4.56 7.42 -22.87
C LEU A 306 3.82 6.08 -22.77
N MET A 307 3.18 5.62 -23.86
CA MET A 307 2.51 4.31 -23.88
C MET A 307 3.48 3.15 -23.69
N THR A 308 4.66 3.18 -24.32
CA THR A 308 5.69 2.15 -24.13
C THR A 308 6.19 2.10 -22.69
N ALA A 309 6.38 3.26 -22.04
CA ALA A 309 6.74 3.32 -20.63
C ALA A 309 5.66 2.71 -19.71
N VAL A 310 4.38 2.98 -20.01
CA VAL A 310 3.24 2.40 -19.27
C VAL A 310 3.16 0.88 -19.46
N VAL A 311 3.36 0.37 -20.68
CA VAL A 311 3.34 -1.08 -20.97
C VAL A 311 4.49 -1.80 -20.26
N LYS A 312 5.70 -1.23 -20.24
CA LYS A 312 6.83 -1.82 -19.50
C LYS A 312 6.54 -1.97 -18.00
N LEU A 313 5.91 -0.97 -17.39
CA LEU A 313 5.49 -1.04 -15.98
C LEU A 313 4.36 -2.05 -15.74
N GLY A 314 3.42 -2.18 -16.68
CA GLY A 314 2.34 -3.17 -16.60
C GLY A 314 2.81 -4.62 -16.82
N GLY A 315 3.93 -4.82 -17.52
CA GLY A 315 4.51 -6.14 -17.82
C GLY A 315 5.35 -6.74 -16.69
N GLY A 316 5.64 -5.99 -15.63
CA GLY A 316 6.46 -6.47 -14.51
C GLY A 316 7.97 -6.49 -14.78
N ASP A 317 8.43 -5.95 -15.91
CA ASP A 317 9.85 -5.70 -16.16
C ASP A 317 10.26 -4.39 -15.47
N ILE A 318 10.63 -4.48 -14.19
CA ILE A 318 11.50 -3.52 -13.52
C ILE A 318 12.88 -4.17 -13.41
#